data_AF-D2AXP1-F1
#
_entry.id   AF-D2AXP1-F1
#
_cell.length_a   1.000
_cell.length_b   1.000
_cell.length_c   1.000
_cell.angle_alpha   90.00
_cell.angle_beta   90.00
_cell.angle_gamma   90.00
#
_symmetry.space_group_name_H-M   'P 1'
#
loop_
_entity.id
_entity.type
_entity.pdbx_description
1 polymer ?
#
loop_
_entity_poly.entity_id
_entity_poly.type
_entity_poly.pdbx_seq_one_letter_code
_entity_poly.pdbx_strand_id
1 'polypeptide(L)'
;MRRQLPTDAQVAAEMDRVLAESAKNGRHATIAAVERALDIPHATFDRNYRQLIDQFQQQARAQHLASAHTEPNRPRTDPEETLQRLRRDNEDLRRLLKIYAESIRQLTLNRDELHAALNASAKITTLPTRRD
;
A
#
# COMPACT_ATOMS: atom_id res chain seq x y z
N MET A 1 -31.79 12.96 -22.51
CA MET A 1 -32.22 11.54 -22.57
C MET A 1 -31.88 10.88 -21.24
N ARG A 2 -32.86 10.33 -20.52
CA ARG A 2 -32.61 9.64 -19.24
C ARG A 2 -31.99 8.29 -19.56
N ARG A 3 -30.66 8.19 -19.49
CA ARG A 3 -29.98 6.89 -19.52
C ARG A 3 -30.47 6.12 -18.29
N GLN A 4 -31.27 5.08 -18.51
CA GLN A 4 -31.72 4.23 -17.42
C GLN A 4 -30.47 3.63 -16.77
N LEU A 5 -30.33 3.82 -15.46
CA LEU A 5 -29.22 3.24 -14.73
C LEU A 5 -29.33 1.71 -14.83
N PRO A 6 -28.24 1.00 -15.15
CA PRO A 6 -28.25 -0.46 -15.17
C PRO A 6 -28.72 -1.02 -13.83
N THR A 7 -29.50 -2.09 -13.88
CA THR A 7 -29.94 -2.76 -12.66
C THR A 7 -28.73 -3.40 -11.96
N ASP A 8 -28.77 -3.51 -10.64
CA ASP A 8 -27.70 -4.14 -9.83
C ASP A 8 -27.28 -5.52 -10.36
N ALA A 9 -28.23 -6.30 -10.86
CA ALA A 9 -27.97 -7.61 -11.50
C ALA A 9 -27.14 -7.50 -12.79
N GLN A 10 -27.34 -6.46 -13.59
CA GLN A 10 -26.55 -6.21 -14.80
C GLN A 10 -25.13 -5.75 -14.46
N VAL A 11 -24.99 -4.94 -13.40
CA VAL A 11 -23.68 -4.52 -12.89
C VAL A 11 -22.90 -5.71 -12.35
N ALA A 12 -23.54 -6.58 -11.57
CA ALA A 12 -22.93 -7.79 -11.04
C ALA A 12 -22.46 -8.74 -12.15
N ALA A 13 -23.29 -8.98 -13.17
CA ALA A 13 -22.93 -9.84 -14.31
C ALA A 13 -21.71 -9.29 -15.09
N GLU A 14 -21.62 -7.97 -15.25
CA GLU A 14 -20.49 -7.35 -15.95
C GLU A 14 -19.22 -7.34 -15.09
N MET A 15 -19.37 -7.19 -13.77
CA MET A 15 -18.29 -7.36 -12.81
C MET A 15 -17.70 -8.77 -12.85
N ASP A 16 -18.53 -9.80 -12.87
CA ASP A 16 -18.10 -11.20 -13.02
C ASP A 16 -17.38 -11.44 -14.35
N ARG A 17 -17.88 -10.83 -15.43
CA ARG A 17 -17.25 -10.90 -16.75
C ARG A 17 -15.85 -10.25 -16.74
N VAL A 18 -15.72 -9.07 -16.14
CA VAL A 18 -14.43 -8.37 -16.02
C VAL A 18 -13.47 -9.15 -15.14
N LEU A 19 -13.94 -9.80 -14.07
CA LEU A 19 -13.11 -10.71 -13.27
C LEU A 19 -12.62 -11.90 -14.09
N ALA A 20 -13.51 -12.57 -14.84
CA ALA A 20 -13.15 -13.71 -15.68
C ALA A 20 -12.18 -13.35 -16.81
N GLU A 21 -12.35 -12.19 -17.45
CA GLU A 21 -11.47 -11.69 -18.50
C GLU A 21 -10.09 -11.29 -17.94
N SER A 22 -10.07 -10.68 -16.75
CA SER A 22 -8.84 -10.31 -16.06
C SER A 22 -8.03 -11.55 -15.65
N ALA A 23 -8.71 -12.60 -15.19
CA ALA A 23 -8.10 -13.90 -14.90
C ALA A 23 -7.49 -14.54 -16.16
N LYS A 24 -8.19 -14.50 -17.31
CA LYS A 24 -7.67 -15.03 -18.59
C LYS A 24 -6.45 -14.26 -19.11
N ASN A 25 -6.45 -12.94 -18.93
CA ASN A 25 -5.39 -12.06 -19.44
C ASN A 25 -4.22 -11.88 -18.45
N GLY A 26 -4.28 -12.48 -17.26
CA GLY A 26 -3.29 -12.30 -16.19
C GLY A 26 -3.18 -10.84 -15.71
N ARG A 27 -4.23 -10.05 -15.88
CA ARG A 27 -4.28 -8.62 -15.51
C ARG A 27 -5.18 -8.43 -14.29
N HIS A 28 -5.02 -7.30 -13.61
CA HIS A 28 -5.88 -6.95 -12.47
C HIS A 28 -7.25 -6.46 -12.95
N ALA A 29 -8.32 -7.02 -12.40
CA ALA A 29 -9.66 -6.50 -12.55
C ALA A 29 -9.75 -5.12 -11.88
N THR A 30 -10.21 -4.11 -12.63
CA THR A 30 -10.31 -2.73 -12.13
C THR A 30 -11.72 -2.19 -12.33
N ILE A 31 -12.14 -1.32 -11.41
CA ILE A 31 -13.43 -0.63 -11.46
C ILE A 31 -13.56 0.19 -12.75
N ALA A 32 -12.46 0.82 -13.19
CA ALA A 32 -12.42 1.55 -14.46
C ALA A 32 -12.71 0.67 -15.69
N ALA A 33 -12.44 -0.64 -15.64
CA ALA A 33 -12.81 -1.56 -16.71
C ALA A 33 -14.31 -1.84 -16.73
N VAL A 34 -14.92 -2.01 -15.55
CA VAL A 34 -16.37 -2.17 -15.38
C VAL A 34 -17.11 -0.89 -15.80
N GLU A 35 -16.59 0.28 -15.43
CA GLU A 35 -17.13 1.58 -15.82
C GLU A 35 -17.10 1.79 -17.33
N ARG A 36 -16.02 1.38 -18.00
CA ARG A 36 -15.95 1.41 -19.47
C ARG A 36 -16.91 0.41 -20.12
N ALA A 37 -17.09 -0.77 -19.55
CA ALA A 37 -17.99 -1.79 -20.08
C ALA A 37 -19.46 -1.38 -19.99
N LEU A 38 -19.84 -0.72 -18.90
CA LEU A 38 -21.21 -0.22 -18.68
C LEU A 38 -21.42 1.22 -19.20
N ASP A 39 -20.33 1.89 -19.56
CA ASP A 39 -20.26 3.30 -19.97
C ASP A 39 -21.01 4.21 -18.96
N ILE A 40 -20.67 4.03 -17.68
CA ILE A 40 -21.20 4.78 -16.54
C ILE A 40 -20.09 5.70 -15.98
N PRO A 41 -20.39 6.98 -15.68
CA PRO A 41 -19.44 7.86 -14.99
C PRO A 41 -19.07 7.36 -13.59
N HIS A 42 -17.79 7.47 -13.23
CA HIS A 42 -17.26 7.04 -11.92
C HIS A 42 -18.07 7.55 -10.73
N ALA A 43 -18.47 8.82 -10.73
CA ALA A 43 -19.27 9.43 -9.66
C ALA A 43 -20.68 8.81 -9.53
N THR A 44 -21.27 8.36 -10.63
CA THR A 44 -22.56 7.67 -10.63
C THR A 44 -22.39 6.24 -10.15
N PHE A 45 -21.28 5.61 -10.51
CA PHE A 45 -20.95 4.25 -10.10
C PHE A 45 -20.71 4.15 -8.58
N ASP A 46 -19.87 5.04 -8.05
CA ASP A 46 -19.52 5.11 -6.63
C ASP A 46 -20.74 5.41 -5.73
N ARG A 47 -21.67 6.24 -6.20
CA ARG A 47 -22.87 6.62 -5.42
C ARG A 47 -23.94 5.54 -5.37
N ASN A 48 -24.20 4.84 -6.47
CA ASN A 48 -25.34 3.91 -6.57
C ASN A 48 -24.96 2.46 -6.29
N TYR A 49 -23.70 2.06 -6.53
CA TYR A 49 -23.29 0.65 -6.50
C TYR A 49 -22.15 0.39 -5.50
N ARG A 50 -22.01 1.24 -4.47
CA ARG A 50 -20.93 1.14 -3.48
C ARG A 50 -20.76 -0.26 -2.88
N GLN A 51 -21.89 -0.92 -2.56
CA GLN A 51 -21.86 -2.28 -2.03
C GLN A 51 -21.31 -3.31 -3.03
N LEU A 52 -21.66 -3.19 -4.32
CA LEU A 52 -21.14 -4.05 -5.38
C LEU A 52 -19.66 -3.76 -5.65
N ILE A 53 -19.24 -2.49 -5.57
CA ILE A 53 -17.85 -2.08 -5.67
C ILE A 53 -17.00 -2.72 -4.56
N ASP A 54 -17.47 -2.67 -3.33
CA ASP A 54 -16.75 -3.27 -2.19
C ASP A 54 -16.63 -4.79 -2.35
N GLN A 55 -17.70 -5.48 -2.76
CA GLN A 55 -17.70 -6.92 -3.04
C GLN A 55 -16.74 -7.29 -4.18
N PHE A 56 -16.78 -6.53 -5.28
CA PHE A 56 -15.89 -6.73 -6.42
C PHE A 56 -14.43 -6.51 -6.04
N GLN A 57 -14.11 -5.48 -5.26
CA GLN A 57 -12.75 -5.26 -4.78
C GLN A 57 -12.26 -6.41 -3.89
N GLN A 58 -13.12 -6.93 -3.01
CA GLN A 58 -12.78 -8.09 -2.18
C GLN A 58 -12.53 -9.33 -3.04
N GLN A 59 -13.39 -9.61 -4.02
CA GLN A 59 -13.22 -10.73 -4.95
C GLN A 59 -11.99 -10.59 -5.85
N ALA A 60 -11.72 -9.40 -6.39
CA ALA A 60 -10.53 -9.12 -7.19
C ALA A 60 -9.25 -9.31 -6.38
N ARG A 61 -9.24 -8.90 -5.10
CA ARG A 61 -8.12 -9.13 -4.18
C ARG A 61 -7.96 -10.62 -3.87
N ALA A 62 -9.06 -11.33 -3.59
CA ALA A 62 -9.04 -12.77 -3.33
C ALA A 62 -8.53 -13.56 -4.54
N GLN A 63 -8.96 -13.20 -5.76
CA GLN A 63 -8.46 -13.81 -7.00
C GLN A 63 -6.98 -13.51 -7.22
N HIS A 64 -6.54 -12.26 -7.02
CA HIS A 64 -5.12 -11.94 -7.14
C HIS A 64 -4.27 -12.70 -6.11
N LEU A 65 -4.75 -12.83 -4.88
CA LEU A 65 -4.09 -13.66 -3.86
C LEU A 65 -4.07 -15.13 -4.29
N ALA A 66 -5.17 -15.69 -4.79
CA ALA A 66 -5.22 -17.08 -5.26
C ALA A 66 -4.32 -17.33 -6.49
N SER A 67 -4.29 -16.42 -7.44
CA SER A 67 -3.43 -16.48 -8.63
C SER A 67 -1.95 -16.29 -8.28
N ALA A 68 -1.62 -15.45 -7.28
CA ALA A 68 -0.26 -15.34 -6.75
C ALA A 68 0.25 -16.66 -6.13
N HIS A 69 -0.67 -17.55 -5.71
CA HIS A 69 -0.33 -18.89 -5.24
C HIS A 69 -0.35 -19.96 -6.36
N THR A 70 -0.84 -19.64 -7.57
CA THR A 70 -1.08 -20.65 -8.63
C THR A 70 -0.26 -20.44 -9.92
N GLU A 71 0.32 -19.26 -10.20
CA GLU A 71 1.10 -19.02 -11.44
C GLU A 71 2.55 -18.56 -11.15
N PRO A 72 3.57 -19.41 -11.42
CA PRO A 72 4.95 -18.98 -11.56
C PRO A 72 5.25 -18.72 -13.05
N ASN A 73 4.83 -17.58 -13.60
CA ASN A 73 5.24 -17.18 -14.95
C ASN A 73 5.55 -15.68 -15.07
N ARG A 74 6.68 -15.29 -14.48
CA ARG A 74 7.54 -14.22 -14.97
C ARG A 74 8.86 -14.87 -15.43
N PRO A 75 9.63 -14.26 -16.35
CA PRO A 75 10.94 -14.80 -16.71
C PRO A 75 11.72 -15.04 -15.42
N ARG A 76 12.00 -16.31 -15.17
CA ARG A 76 12.50 -16.83 -13.91
C ARG A 76 13.95 -16.34 -13.76
N THR A 77 14.14 -15.12 -13.27
CA THR A 77 15.30 -14.89 -12.41
C THR A 77 15.21 -15.96 -11.34
N ASP A 78 16.29 -16.72 -11.18
CA ASP A 78 16.29 -17.92 -10.36
C ASP A 78 15.68 -17.57 -8.98
N PRO A 79 14.65 -18.27 -8.48
CA PRO A 79 14.10 -18.00 -7.16
C PRO A 79 15.19 -17.95 -6.08
N GLU A 80 16.27 -18.71 -6.25
CA GLU A 80 17.45 -18.63 -5.39
C GLU A 80 18.19 -17.29 -5.52
N GLU A 81 18.38 -16.79 -6.73
CA GLU A 81 19.01 -15.49 -6.99
C GLU A 81 18.16 -14.35 -6.40
N THR A 82 16.84 -14.43 -6.52
CA THR A 82 15.91 -13.49 -5.93
C THR A 82 15.97 -13.53 -4.40
N LEU A 83 15.97 -14.73 -3.80
CA LEU A 83 16.10 -14.88 -2.35
C LEU A 83 17.45 -14.39 -1.83
N GLN A 84 18.54 -14.66 -2.55
CA GLN A 84 19.85 -14.16 -2.19
C GLN A 84 19.92 -12.64 -2.26
N ARG A 85 19.34 -12.03 -3.29
CA ARG A 85 19.23 -10.57 -3.40
C ARG A 85 18.44 -9.99 -2.23
N LEU A 86 17.26 -10.55 -1.94
CA LEU A 86 16.43 -10.08 -0.83
C LEU A 86 17.12 -10.22 0.53
N ARG A 87 17.95 -11.25 0.73
CA ARG A 87 18.75 -11.41 1.96
C ARG A 87 19.82 -10.31 2.07
N ARG A 88 20.55 -10.03 0.99
CA ARG A 88 21.54 -8.93 0.95
C ARG A 88 20.87 -7.59 1.22
N ASP A 89 19.77 -7.31 0.54
CA ASP A 89 18.99 -6.08 0.72
C ASP A 89 18.49 -5.94 2.17
N ASN A 90 18.05 -7.02 2.81
CA ASN A 90 17.65 -7.01 4.22
C ASN A 90 18.81 -6.72 5.17
N GLU A 91 19.98 -7.31 4.93
CA GLU A 91 21.18 -7.05 5.73
C GLU A 91 21.62 -5.60 5.61
N ASP A 92 21.62 -5.06 4.39
CA ASP A 92 22.00 -3.67 4.13
C ASP A 92 21.01 -2.69 4.77
N LEU A 93 19.70 -2.96 4.69
CA LEU A 93 18.69 -2.17 5.39
C LEU A 93 18.89 -2.21 6.92
N ARG A 94 19.21 -3.37 7.50
CA ARG A 94 19.49 -3.47 8.93
C ARG A 94 20.73 -2.69 9.34
N ARG A 95 21.79 -2.70 8.51
CA ARG A 95 22.98 -1.87 8.74
C ARG A 95 22.64 -0.38 8.69
N LEU A 96 21.88 0.04 7.69
CA LEU A 96 21.42 1.43 7.54
C LEU A 96 20.57 1.89 8.73
N LEU A 97 19.63 1.07 9.19
CA LEU A 97 18.83 1.36 10.37
C LEU A 97 19.68 1.52 11.62
N LYS A 98 20.73 0.69 11.80
CA LYS A 98 21.64 0.80 12.93
C LYS A 98 22.42 2.12 12.90
N ILE A 99 22.90 2.53 11.72
CA ILE A 99 23.61 3.81 11.52
C ILE A 99 22.67 4.97 11.83
N TYR A 100 21.45 4.96 11.29
CA TYR A 100 20.49 6.03 11.52
C TYR A 100 20.06 6.12 12.98
N ALA A 101 19.80 4.99 13.64
CA ALA A 101 19.49 4.97 15.06
C ALA A 101 20.61 5.61 15.89
N GLU A 102 21.87 5.33 15.56
CA GLU A 102 23.01 5.92 16.26
C GLU A 102 23.16 7.42 15.96
N SER A 103 22.96 7.83 14.71
CA SER A 103 22.99 9.26 14.35
C SER A 103 21.91 10.07 15.09
N ILE A 104 20.72 9.50 15.28
CA ILE A 104 19.63 10.13 16.02
C ILE A 104 19.99 10.24 17.51
N ARG A 105 20.61 9.21 18.10
CA ARG A 105 21.09 9.26 19.49
C ARG A 105 22.14 10.35 19.66
N GLN A 106 23.15 10.41 18.78
CA GLN A 106 24.18 11.44 18.83
C GLN A 106 23.61 12.84 18.66
N LEU A 107 22.68 13.03 17.71
CA LEU A 107 22.01 14.31 17.52
C LEU A 107 21.22 14.74 18.76
N THR A 108 20.57 13.78 19.44
CA THR A 108 19.83 14.04 20.68
C THR A 108 20.76 14.46 21.80
N LEU A 109 21.89 13.76 21.99
CA LEU A 109 22.90 14.12 22.99
C LEU A 109 23.50 15.50 22.70
N ASN A 110 23.91 15.76 21.46
CA ASN A 110 24.46 17.07 21.06
C ASN A 110 23.45 18.20 21.28
N ARG A 111 22.17 17.95 20.98
CA ARG A 111 21.09 18.91 21.24
C ARG A 111 21.00 19.21 22.73
N ASP A 112 20.97 18.18 23.57
CA ASP A 112 20.82 18.34 25.02
C ASP A 112 22.04 19.06 25.63
N GLU A 113 23.26 18.77 25.14
CA GLU A 113 24.50 19.49 25.51
C GLU A 113 24.45 20.96 25.11
N LEU A 114 24.03 21.27 23.87
CA LEU A 114 23.87 22.65 23.41
C LEU A 114 22.83 23.41 24.22
N HIS A 115 21.71 22.77 24.56
CA HIS A 115 20.71 23.36 25.44
C HIS A 115 21.26 23.62 26.84
N ALA A 116 22.04 22.70 27.41
CA ALA A 116 22.68 22.89 28.70
C ALA A 116 23.67 24.07 28.66
N ALA A 117 24.49 24.16 27.61
CA ALA A 117 25.45 25.26 27.42
C ALA A 117 24.73 26.62 27.27
N LEU A 118 23.64 26.66 26.49
CA LEU A 118 22.81 27.87 26.35
C LEU A 118 22.21 28.28 27.70
N ASN A 119 21.60 27.34 28.44
CA ASN A 119 21.00 27.63 29.74
C ASN A 119 22.04 28.14 30.75
N ALA A 120 23.24 27.56 30.77
CA ALA A 120 24.35 28.01 31.58
C ALA A 120 24.77 29.45 31.22
N SER A 121 24.91 29.75 29.91
CA SER A 121 25.25 31.11 29.44
C SER A 121 24.17 32.14 29.77
N ALA A 122 22.90 31.73 29.70
CA ALA A 122 21.73 32.57 29.99
C ALA A 122 21.42 32.67 31.49
N LYS A 123 22.19 32.00 32.37
CA LYS A 123 21.95 31.89 33.81
C LYS A 123 20.54 31.40 34.17
N ILE A 124 19.96 30.56 33.30
CA ILE A 124 18.64 29.98 33.52
C ILE A 124 18.82 28.71 34.36
N THR A 125 18.25 28.70 35.57
CA THR A 125 18.21 27.49 36.41
C THR A 125 17.22 26.50 35.82
N THR A 126 17.71 25.40 35.25
CA THR A 126 16.86 24.31 34.74
C THR A 126 16.37 23.44 35.89
N LEU A 127 15.04 23.26 35.98
CA LEU A 127 14.42 22.30 36.89
C LEU A 127 14.61 20.87 36.34
N PRO A 128 14.88 19.88 37.20
CA PRO A 128 15.08 18.51 36.75
C PRO A 128 13.81 17.96 36.10
N THR A 129 13.95 17.34 34.93
CA THR A 129 12.85 16.66 34.24
C THR A 129 12.46 15.43 35.05
N ARG A 130 11.20 15.39 35.54
CA ARG A 130 10.65 14.26 36.29
C ARG A 130 10.67 13.01 35.40
N ARG A 131 11.40 11.98 35.81
CA ARG A 131 11.32 10.63 35.24
C ARG A 131 10.23 9.88 35.98
N ASP A 132 9.16 9.52 35.28
CA ASP A 132 8.18 8.51 35.71
C ASP A 132 8.56 7.15 35.10
#